data_AF-A0AAN7YW84-F1
#
_entry.id   AF-A0AAN7YW84-F1
#
_cell.length_a   1.000
_cell.length_b   1.000
_cell.length_c   1.000
_cell.angle_alpha   90.00
_cell.angle_beta   90.00
_cell.angle_gamma   90.00
#
_symmetry.space_group_name_H-M   'P 1'
#
loop_
_entity.id
_entity.type
_entity.pdbx_description
1 polymer ?
#
loop_
_entity_poly.entity_id
_entity_poly.type
_entity_poly.pdbx_seq_one_letter_code
_entity_poly.pdbx_strand_id
1 'polypeptide(L)'
;MTAASVHDSALRMYADLPDSFKQTPQMTYDLKKDLFGFQAANITASLQLLRIVLFTADGASIQDRCRVASEVISAFISIPVAYLVAISTPLLHHLGGIGTILGDVLEEPLREDDYNQVRTVMLSMAQLLDNLELIHHGARVSEKLRTQVSKIDEYMNTQRRIEGPQQGTYDLNQPPMSNPNHHGPADNGQISDEINENWSFTIPSDLLSDLNWNFDLGFDSCRFYS
;
A
#
# COMPACT_ATOMS: atom_id res chain seq x y z
N MET A 1 7.51 17.15 -24.42
CA MET A 1 6.46 17.07 -23.38
C MET A 1 6.94 16.04 -22.38
N THR A 2 7.17 16.43 -21.13
CA THR A 2 7.69 15.55 -20.05
C THR A 2 6.53 14.87 -19.31
N ALA A 3 6.78 13.76 -18.62
CA ALA A 3 5.77 13.09 -17.78
C ALA A 3 5.09 14.06 -16.80
N ALA A 4 5.87 14.93 -16.15
CA ALA A 4 5.37 15.99 -15.28
C ALA A 4 4.40 16.95 -16.01
N SER A 5 4.75 17.41 -17.22
CA SER A 5 3.86 18.30 -17.98
C SER A 5 2.54 17.65 -18.41
N VAL A 6 2.53 16.33 -18.63
CA VAL A 6 1.30 15.57 -18.92
C VAL A 6 0.43 15.48 -17.68
N HIS A 7 1.05 15.13 -16.54
CA HIS A 7 0.37 15.04 -15.24
C HIS A 7 -0.29 16.37 -14.87
N ASP A 8 0.45 17.47 -14.95
CA ASP A 8 -0.05 18.81 -14.59
C ASP A 8 -1.18 19.25 -15.51
N SER A 9 -1.09 18.96 -16.82
CA SER A 9 -2.16 19.23 -17.76
C SER A 9 -3.43 18.44 -17.42
N ALA A 10 -3.29 17.16 -17.06
CA ALA A 10 -4.43 16.33 -16.71
C ALA A 10 -5.09 16.76 -15.39
N LEU A 11 -4.31 17.12 -14.37
CA LEU A 11 -4.84 17.67 -13.13
C LEU A 11 -5.58 18.98 -13.35
N ARG A 12 -5.07 19.85 -14.23
CA ARG A 12 -5.75 21.09 -14.60
C ARG A 12 -7.08 20.81 -15.29
N MET A 13 -7.08 19.94 -16.30
CA MET A 13 -8.31 19.55 -16.99
C MET A 13 -9.34 18.96 -16.01
N TYR A 14 -8.90 18.15 -15.05
CA TYR A 14 -9.77 17.60 -14.02
C TYR A 14 -10.30 18.68 -13.07
N ALA A 15 -9.47 19.63 -12.64
CA ALA A 15 -9.88 20.72 -11.77
C ALA A 15 -10.93 21.63 -12.42
N ASP A 16 -10.80 21.85 -13.72
CA ASP A 16 -11.70 22.67 -14.54
C ASP A 16 -13.05 21.99 -14.82
N LEU A 17 -13.23 20.70 -14.46
CA LEU A 17 -14.50 20.01 -14.62
C LEU A 17 -15.58 20.58 -13.67
N PRO A 18 -16.85 20.62 -14.13
CA PRO A 18 -17.99 20.86 -13.25
C PRO A 18 -18.03 19.87 -12.07
N ASP A 19 -18.50 20.30 -10.90
CA ASP A 19 -18.53 19.47 -9.69
C ASP A 19 -19.31 18.17 -9.86
N SER A 20 -20.34 18.16 -10.71
CA SER A 20 -21.10 16.95 -11.05
C SER A 20 -20.26 15.82 -11.67
N PHE A 21 -19.11 16.15 -12.26
CA PHE A 21 -18.16 15.18 -12.84
C PHE A 21 -16.99 14.84 -11.90
N LYS A 22 -16.99 15.39 -10.69
CA LYS A 22 -15.99 15.12 -9.64
C LYS A 22 -16.59 14.41 -8.43
N GLN A 23 -17.92 14.45 -8.28
CA GLN A 23 -18.63 13.87 -7.14
C GLN A 23 -19.23 12.50 -7.46
N THR A 24 -19.03 11.55 -6.56
CA THR A 24 -19.64 10.22 -6.60
C THR A 24 -20.59 10.05 -5.40
N PRO A 25 -21.82 10.63 -5.45
CA PRO A 25 -22.81 10.45 -4.39
C PRO A 25 -23.24 8.98 -4.29
N GLN A 26 -23.94 8.57 -3.22
CA GLN A 26 -24.44 7.20 -3.14
C GLN A 26 -25.38 6.87 -4.32
N MET A 27 -25.22 5.68 -4.91
CA MET A 27 -26.03 5.25 -6.05
C MET A 27 -27.49 5.12 -5.63
N THR A 28 -28.39 5.74 -6.40
CA THR A 28 -29.83 5.78 -6.14
C THR A 28 -30.61 4.69 -6.88
N TYR A 29 -29.95 3.98 -7.79
CA TYR A 29 -30.51 3.01 -8.74
C TYR A 29 -31.51 3.65 -9.73
N ASP A 30 -31.37 4.95 -9.98
CA ASP A 30 -32.10 5.72 -10.98
C ASP A 30 -31.08 6.21 -12.02
N LEU A 31 -31.16 5.63 -13.23
CA LEU A 31 -30.20 5.89 -14.30
C LEU A 31 -29.97 7.38 -14.56
N LYS A 32 -31.01 8.21 -14.52
CA LYS A 32 -30.88 9.64 -14.82
C LYS A 32 -30.14 10.40 -13.72
N LYS A 33 -30.27 9.95 -12.47
CA LYS A 33 -29.61 10.56 -11.30
C LYS A 33 -28.18 10.04 -11.14
N ASP A 34 -27.96 8.77 -11.46
CA ASP A 34 -26.68 8.10 -11.22
C ASP A 34 -25.68 8.29 -12.37
N LEU A 35 -26.13 8.75 -13.54
CA LEU A 35 -25.28 8.94 -14.72
C LEU A 35 -24.05 9.81 -14.41
N PHE A 36 -24.23 10.95 -13.74
CA PHE A 36 -23.13 11.85 -13.40
C PHE A 36 -22.16 11.21 -12.40
N GLY A 37 -22.66 10.48 -11.40
CA GLY A 37 -21.82 9.73 -10.47
C GLY A 37 -21.00 8.64 -11.17
N PHE A 38 -21.58 7.93 -12.14
CA PHE A 38 -20.86 6.93 -12.93
C PHE A 38 -19.78 7.56 -13.81
N GLN A 39 -20.06 8.71 -14.43
CA GLN A 39 -19.07 9.46 -15.20
C GLN A 39 -17.94 9.98 -14.29
N ALA A 40 -18.27 10.52 -13.12
CA ALA A 40 -17.28 10.98 -12.14
C ALA A 40 -16.36 9.84 -11.66
N ALA A 41 -16.92 8.65 -11.44
CA ALA A 41 -16.14 7.46 -11.08
C ALA A 41 -15.15 7.06 -12.21
N ASN A 42 -15.61 7.04 -13.47
CA ASN A 42 -14.74 6.73 -14.63
C ASN A 42 -13.65 7.77 -14.86
N ILE A 43 -13.97 9.05 -14.74
CA ILE A 43 -12.99 10.15 -14.85
C ILE A 43 -11.94 10.00 -13.76
N THR A 44 -12.37 9.76 -12.53
CA THR A 44 -11.46 9.54 -11.40
C THR A 44 -10.56 8.34 -11.65
N ALA A 45 -11.12 7.21 -12.10
CA ALA A 45 -10.35 6.01 -12.43
C ALA A 45 -9.30 6.26 -13.52
N SER A 46 -9.67 7.00 -14.57
CA SER A 46 -8.77 7.35 -15.68
C SER A 46 -7.64 8.28 -15.22
N LEU A 47 -7.95 9.25 -14.35
CA LEU A 47 -6.94 10.12 -13.76
C LEU A 47 -5.96 9.33 -12.89
N GLN A 48 -6.47 8.41 -12.07
CA GLN A 48 -5.60 7.55 -11.26
C GLN A 48 -4.72 6.64 -12.11
N LEU A 49 -5.22 6.09 -13.23
CA LEU A 49 -4.41 5.32 -14.18
C LEU A 49 -3.24 6.14 -14.73
N LEU A 50 -3.51 7.37 -15.16
CA LEU A 50 -2.47 8.26 -15.66
C LEU A 50 -1.40 8.49 -14.60
N ARG A 51 -1.78 8.65 -13.33
CA ARG A 51 -0.84 8.81 -12.22
C ARG A 51 0.03 7.56 -12.05
N ILE A 52 -0.56 6.36 -12.04
CA ILE A 52 0.20 5.11 -12.00
C ILE A 52 1.23 5.08 -13.14
N VAL A 53 0.81 5.31 -14.38
CA VAL A 53 1.68 5.22 -15.58
C VAL A 53 2.78 6.28 -15.60
N LEU A 54 2.52 7.49 -15.10
CA LEU A 54 3.51 8.57 -15.12
C LEU A 54 4.52 8.45 -13.97
N PHE A 55 4.14 7.82 -12.86
CA PHE A 55 5.03 7.62 -11.70
C PHE A 55 5.78 6.27 -11.73
N THR A 56 5.42 5.35 -12.62
CA THR A 56 6.25 4.18 -12.96
C THR A 56 7.39 4.51 -13.93
N ALA A 57 7.43 5.74 -14.47
CA ALA A 57 8.50 6.18 -15.35
C ALA A 57 9.77 6.52 -14.54
N ASP A 58 10.66 5.56 -14.48
CA ASP A 58 12.07 5.52 -14.04
C ASP A 58 12.62 6.66 -13.14
N GLY A 59 13.14 6.30 -11.96
CA GLY A 59 13.85 7.18 -11.04
C GLY A 59 13.09 7.67 -9.80
N ALA A 60 11.88 7.17 -9.53
CA ALA A 60 11.10 7.49 -8.34
C ALA A 60 11.59 6.73 -7.09
N SER A 61 11.69 7.41 -5.95
CA SER A 61 12.04 6.75 -4.67
C SER A 61 10.97 5.73 -4.23
N ILE A 62 11.32 4.80 -3.35
CA ILE A 62 10.35 3.87 -2.74
C ILE A 62 9.19 4.63 -2.07
N GLN A 63 9.53 5.72 -1.36
CA GLN A 63 8.55 6.59 -0.71
C GLN A 63 7.59 7.23 -1.72
N ASP A 64 8.09 7.75 -2.84
CA ASP A 64 7.24 8.33 -3.87
C ASP A 64 6.31 7.30 -4.50
N ARG A 65 6.82 6.10 -4.79
CA ARG A 65 6.04 4.97 -5.31
C ARG A 65 4.92 4.55 -4.35
N CYS A 66 5.24 4.39 -3.06
CA CYS A 66 4.26 4.06 -2.02
C CYS A 66 3.23 5.17 -1.80
N ARG A 67 3.65 6.44 -1.83
CA ARG A 67 2.75 7.59 -1.72
C ARG A 67 1.73 7.61 -2.85
N VAL A 68 2.20 7.49 -4.10
CA VAL A 68 1.31 7.49 -5.28
C VAL A 68 0.33 6.31 -5.23
N ALA A 69 0.81 5.11 -4.91
CA ALA A 69 -0.05 3.94 -4.75
C ALA A 69 -1.12 4.14 -3.66
N SER A 70 -0.73 4.71 -2.51
CA SER A 70 -1.66 5.04 -1.41
C SER A 70 -2.73 6.04 -1.84
N GLU A 71 -2.34 7.10 -2.55
CA GLU A 71 -3.25 8.15 -3.02
C GLU A 71 -4.24 7.60 -4.05
N VAL A 72 -3.78 6.72 -4.95
CA VAL A 72 -4.64 6.06 -5.94
C VAL A 72 -5.65 5.15 -5.24
N ILE A 73 -5.21 4.28 -4.33
CA ILE A 73 -6.12 3.38 -3.60
C ILE A 73 -7.13 4.19 -2.78
N SER A 74 -6.69 5.26 -2.12
CA SER A 74 -7.57 6.14 -1.34
C SER A 74 -8.63 6.81 -2.23
N ALA A 75 -8.26 7.24 -3.44
CA ALA A 75 -9.23 7.76 -4.40
C ALA A 75 -10.28 6.71 -4.77
N PHE A 76 -9.90 5.45 -4.99
CA PHE A 76 -10.87 4.38 -5.26
C PHE A 76 -11.75 4.02 -4.06
N ILE A 77 -11.19 3.96 -2.86
CA ILE A 77 -11.97 3.69 -1.63
C ILE A 77 -13.03 4.78 -1.40
N SER A 78 -12.79 6.01 -1.83
CA SER A 78 -13.77 7.11 -1.71
C SER A 78 -14.99 6.97 -2.63
N ILE A 79 -14.91 6.13 -3.67
CA ILE A 79 -16.00 5.92 -4.62
C ILE A 79 -16.96 4.86 -4.06
N PRO A 80 -18.29 5.10 -4.07
CA PRO A 80 -19.26 4.09 -3.65
C PRO A 80 -19.10 2.77 -4.42
N VAL A 81 -19.13 1.66 -3.70
CA VAL A 81 -18.86 0.30 -4.21
C VAL A 81 -19.69 -0.04 -5.45
N ALA A 82 -20.94 0.40 -5.52
CA ALA A 82 -21.82 0.15 -6.68
C ALA A 82 -21.25 0.71 -7.99
N TYR A 83 -20.58 1.87 -7.96
CA TYR A 83 -19.89 2.39 -9.14
C TYR A 83 -18.62 1.60 -9.43
N LEU A 84 -17.84 1.24 -8.40
CA LEU A 84 -16.62 0.46 -8.55
C LEU A 84 -16.87 -0.89 -9.22
N VAL A 85 -17.96 -1.58 -8.85
CA VAL A 85 -18.38 -2.83 -9.52
C VAL A 85 -18.73 -2.58 -10.97
N ALA A 86 -19.42 -1.48 -11.29
CA ALA A 86 -19.77 -1.16 -12.66
C ALA A 86 -18.53 -0.78 -13.52
N ILE A 87 -17.41 -0.39 -12.90
CA ILE A 87 -16.13 -0.08 -13.56
C ILE A 87 -15.01 -1.07 -13.21
N SER A 88 -15.39 -2.29 -12.79
CA SER A 88 -14.48 -3.21 -12.12
C SER A 88 -13.32 -3.67 -12.99
N THR A 89 -13.52 -3.90 -14.29
CA THR A 89 -12.44 -4.33 -15.18
C THR A 89 -11.30 -3.31 -15.28
N PRO A 90 -11.55 -2.01 -15.60
CA PRO A 90 -10.52 -0.97 -15.47
C PRO A 90 -9.90 -0.89 -14.08
N LEU A 91 -10.70 -0.97 -13.02
CA LEU A 91 -10.23 -0.88 -11.64
C LEU A 91 -9.22 -1.98 -11.29
N LEU A 92 -9.55 -3.23 -11.59
CA LEU A 92 -8.67 -4.38 -11.33
C LEU A 92 -7.37 -4.30 -12.12
N HIS A 93 -7.44 -3.85 -13.38
CA HIS A 93 -6.25 -3.61 -14.17
C HIS A 93 -5.33 -2.56 -13.52
N HIS A 94 -5.90 -1.50 -12.94
CA HIS A 94 -5.13 -0.49 -12.21
C HIS A 94 -4.51 -1.06 -10.92
N LEU A 95 -5.24 -1.90 -10.19
CA LEU A 95 -4.70 -2.60 -9.01
C LEU A 95 -3.57 -3.56 -9.36
N GLY A 96 -3.64 -4.22 -10.53
CA GLY A 96 -2.53 -5.02 -11.03
C GLY A 96 -1.27 -4.20 -11.30
N GLY A 97 -1.43 -3.02 -11.91
CA GLY A 97 -0.32 -2.08 -12.11
C GLY A 97 0.31 -1.58 -10.80
N ILE A 98 -0.51 -1.30 -9.78
CA ILE A 98 -0.02 -0.97 -8.43
C ILE A 98 0.71 -2.16 -7.82
N GLY A 99 0.16 -3.36 -7.98
CA GLY A 99 0.79 -4.59 -7.53
C GLY A 99 2.19 -4.76 -8.09
N THR A 100 2.37 -4.55 -9.39
CA THR A 100 3.71 -4.59 -10.01
C THR A 100 4.67 -3.59 -9.34
N ILE A 101 4.25 -2.35 -9.08
CA ILE A 101 5.08 -1.35 -8.38
C ILE A 101 5.51 -1.86 -7.00
N LEU A 102 4.58 -2.45 -6.24
CA LEU A 102 4.87 -2.97 -4.91
C LEU A 102 5.78 -4.21 -4.97
N GLY A 103 5.61 -5.06 -5.98
CA GLY A 103 6.50 -6.18 -6.24
C GLY A 103 7.94 -5.72 -6.42
N ASP A 104 8.16 -4.73 -7.30
CA ASP A 104 9.48 -4.16 -7.55
C ASP A 104 10.10 -3.57 -6.28
N VAL A 105 9.30 -2.86 -5.48
CA VAL A 105 9.75 -2.30 -4.18
C VAL A 105 10.14 -3.40 -3.18
N LEU A 106 9.38 -4.50 -3.12
CA LEU A 106 9.64 -5.62 -2.19
C LEU A 106 10.92 -6.40 -2.54
N GLU A 107 11.39 -6.30 -3.79
CA GLU A 107 12.65 -6.89 -4.26
C GLU A 107 13.87 -5.99 -3.96
N GLU A 108 13.67 -4.72 -3.64
CA GLU A 108 14.74 -3.79 -3.25
C GLU A 108 15.13 -3.95 -1.76
N PRO A 109 16.34 -3.53 -1.35
CA PRO A 109 16.68 -3.41 0.06
C PRO A 109 15.76 -2.38 0.75
N LEU A 110 15.01 -2.82 1.75
CA LEU A 110 14.01 -2.03 2.46
C LEU A 110 14.49 -1.64 3.85
N ARG A 111 14.16 -0.41 4.26
CA ARG A 111 14.15 -0.02 5.67
C ARG A 111 12.80 -0.39 6.29
N GLU A 112 12.73 -0.41 7.63
CA GLU A 112 11.49 -0.72 8.34
C GLU A 112 10.35 0.27 7.97
N ASP A 113 10.67 1.55 7.82
CA ASP A 113 9.71 2.57 7.40
C ASP A 113 9.21 2.38 5.96
N ASP A 114 10.08 1.94 5.05
CA ASP A 114 9.70 1.64 3.67
C ASP A 114 8.72 0.46 3.64
N TYR A 115 9.01 -0.58 4.41
CA TYR A 115 8.12 -1.72 4.54
C TYR A 115 6.78 -1.37 5.19
N ASN A 116 6.77 -0.53 6.22
CA ASN A 116 5.51 -0.07 6.83
C ASN A 116 4.62 0.67 5.83
N GLN A 117 5.22 1.43 4.91
CA GLN A 117 4.49 2.07 3.82
C GLN A 117 3.93 1.04 2.83
N VAL A 118 4.77 0.12 2.32
CA VAL A 118 4.34 -0.95 1.42
C VAL A 118 3.21 -1.78 2.03
N ARG A 119 3.36 -2.17 3.31
CA ARG A 119 2.37 -2.89 4.09
C ARG A 119 1.04 -2.16 4.15
N THR A 120 1.06 -0.86 4.39
CA THR A 120 -0.14 -0.01 4.41
C THR A 120 -0.83 0.00 3.05
N VAL A 121 -0.08 0.11 1.96
CA VAL A 121 -0.63 0.05 0.59
C VAL A 121 -1.27 -1.31 0.32
N MET A 122 -0.58 -2.41 0.61
CA MET A 122 -1.09 -3.78 0.41
C MET A 122 -2.38 -4.04 1.19
N LEU A 123 -2.46 -3.59 2.45
CA LEU A 123 -3.67 -3.75 3.27
C LEU A 123 -4.84 -2.89 2.77
N SER A 124 -4.56 -1.67 2.30
CA SER A 124 -5.57 -0.80 1.70
C SER A 124 -6.13 -1.40 0.41
N MET A 125 -5.25 -2.01 -0.39
CA MET A 125 -5.64 -2.74 -1.60
C MET A 125 -6.47 -3.99 -1.28
N ALA A 126 -6.11 -4.74 -0.24
CA ALA A 126 -6.90 -5.87 0.23
C ALA A 126 -8.30 -5.43 0.68
N GLN A 127 -8.42 -4.29 1.36
CA GLN A 127 -9.71 -3.72 1.75
C GLN A 127 -10.56 -3.34 0.54
N LEU A 128 -9.95 -2.72 -0.48
CA LEU A 128 -10.67 -2.38 -1.71
C LEU A 128 -11.15 -3.63 -2.45
N LEU A 129 -10.33 -4.68 -2.54
CA LEU A 129 -10.72 -5.96 -3.13
C LEU A 129 -11.85 -6.63 -2.35
N ASP A 130 -11.80 -6.65 -1.02
CA ASP A 130 -12.84 -7.21 -0.15
C ASP A 130 -14.20 -6.54 -0.39
N ASN A 131 -14.21 -5.22 -0.56
CA ASN A 131 -15.43 -4.47 -0.92
C ASN A 131 -16.03 -4.88 -2.28
N LEU A 132 -15.20 -5.33 -3.23
CA LEU A 132 -15.63 -5.79 -4.56
C LEU A 132 -16.05 -7.26 -4.54
N GLU A 133 -15.36 -8.09 -3.76
CA GLU A 133 -15.63 -9.52 -3.56
C GLU A 133 -16.96 -9.76 -2.84
N LEU A 134 -17.41 -8.82 -2.00
CA LEU A 134 -18.71 -8.87 -1.33
C LEU A 134 -19.89 -9.02 -2.32
N ILE A 135 -19.70 -8.60 -3.56
CA ILE A 135 -20.69 -8.68 -4.64
C ILE A 135 -20.42 -9.89 -5.55
N HIS A 136 -19.20 -10.44 -5.53
CA HIS A 136 -18.75 -11.55 -6.37
C HIS A 136 -18.09 -12.64 -5.51
N HIS A 137 -18.88 -13.62 -5.07
CA HIS A 137 -18.50 -14.73 -4.17
C HIS A 137 -17.36 -15.67 -4.65
N GLY A 138 -16.65 -15.33 -5.74
CA GLY A 138 -15.75 -16.25 -6.45
C GLY A 138 -14.27 -16.12 -6.09
N ALA A 139 -13.79 -14.95 -5.70
CA ALA A 139 -12.37 -14.70 -5.57
C ALA A 139 -12.04 -14.29 -4.12
N ARG A 140 -11.14 -15.00 -3.45
CA ARG A 140 -10.62 -14.68 -2.10
C ARG A 140 -9.27 -13.96 -2.24
N VAL A 141 -9.19 -12.98 -3.13
CA VAL A 141 -7.94 -12.30 -3.48
C VAL A 141 -7.54 -11.32 -2.39
N SER A 142 -8.52 -10.66 -1.77
CA SER A 142 -8.31 -9.83 -0.57
C SER A 142 -7.62 -10.62 0.56
N GLU A 143 -8.11 -11.84 0.85
CA GLU A 143 -7.56 -12.70 1.89
C GLU A 143 -6.17 -13.24 1.54
N LYS A 144 -5.92 -13.59 0.28
CA LYS A 144 -4.58 -13.96 -0.18
C LYS A 144 -3.58 -12.83 0.06
N LEU A 145 -3.96 -11.58 -0.27
CA LEU A 145 -3.09 -10.42 -0.05
C LEU A 145 -2.84 -10.18 1.45
N ARG A 146 -3.86 -10.32 2.31
CA ARG A 146 -3.70 -10.24 3.77
C ARG A 146 -2.80 -11.33 4.33
N THR A 147 -2.95 -12.56 3.83
CA THR A 147 -2.12 -13.71 4.22
C THR A 147 -0.66 -13.45 3.84
N GLN A 148 -0.44 -12.87 2.66
CA GLN A 148 0.90 -12.50 2.22
C GLN A 148 1.54 -11.46 3.14
N VAL A 149 0.80 -10.40 3.48
CA VAL A 149 1.28 -9.40 4.46
C VAL A 149 1.63 -10.06 5.79
N SER A 150 0.80 -10.97 6.28
CA SER A 150 1.07 -11.69 7.54
C SER A 150 2.36 -12.51 7.50
N LYS A 151 2.64 -13.21 6.38
CA LYS A 151 3.89 -13.96 6.21
C LYS A 151 5.11 -13.04 6.25
N ILE A 152 5.04 -11.88 5.60
CA ILE A 152 6.14 -10.91 5.59
C ILE A 152 6.30 -10.28 7.00
N ASP A 153 5.20 -9.97 7.68
CA ASP A 153 5.21 -9.47 9.07
C ASP A 153 5.90 -10.46 10.03
N GLU A 154 5.62 -11.77 9.90
CA GLU A 154 6.27 -12.83 10.68
C GLU A 154 7.78 -12.92 10.40
N TYR A 155 8.18 -12.82 9.14
CA TYR A 155 9.59 -12.76 8.74
C TYR A 155 10.27 -11.54 9.39
N MET A 156 9.66 -10.35 9.29
CA MET A 156 10.17 -9.11 9.88
C MET A 156 10.32 -9.18 11.39
N ASN A 157 9.35 -9.78 12.08
CA ASN A 157 9.42 -10.01 13.52
C ASN A 157 10.59 -10.93 13.90
N THR A 158 10.86 -11.95 13.07
CA THR A 158 11.98 -12.86 13.30
C THR A 158 13.32 -12.15 13.12
N GLN A 159 13.47 -11.33 12.07
CA GLN A 159 14.69 -10.57 11.84
C GLN A 159 14.97 -9.57 12.97
N ARG A 160 13.95 -8.83 13.43
CA ARG A 160 14.09 -7.92 14.60
C ARG A 160 14.58 -8.62 15.86
N ARG A 161 14.22 -9.89 16.06
CA ARG A 161 14.68 -10.68 17.22
C ARG A 161 16.12 -11.17 17.08
N ILE A 162 16.60 -11.38 15.85
CA ILE A 162 17.99 -11.79 15.56
C ILE A 162 18.93 -10.59 15.73
N GLU A 163 18.48 -9.40 15.32
CA GLU A 163 19.29 -8.17 15.34
C GLU A 163 19.07 -7.26 16.53
N GLY A 164 18.04 -7.52 17.36
CA GLY A 164 17.86 -6.83 18.63
C GLY A 164 19.11 -6.95 19.51
N PRO A 165 19.41 -5.97 20.38
CA PRO A 165 20.63 -5.99 21.17
C PRO A 165 20.67 -7.30 21.93
N GLN A 166 21.69 -8.11 21.62
CA GLN A 166 22.09 -9.20 22.48
C GLN A 166 22.30 -8.57 23.85
N GLN A 167 21.33 -8.71 24.76
CA GLN A 167 21.58 -8.52 26.17
C GLN A 167 22.67 -9.52 26.49
N GLY A 168 23.91 -9.01 26.54
CA GLY A 168 25.08 -9.80 26.80
C GLY A 168 24.77 -10.68 27.99
N THR A 169 24.85 -11.99 27.80
CA THR A 169 24.98 -12.94 28.89
C THR A 169 26.15 -12.47 29.72
N TYR A 170 25.85 -11.79 30.83
CA TYR A 170 26.82 -11.45 31.85
C TYR A 170 27.34 -12.78 32.38
N ASP A 171 28.55 -13.11 31.98
CA ASP A 171 29.30 -14.25 32.47
C ASP A 171 29.55 -14.04 33.97
N LEU A 172 28.74 -14.71 34.79
CA LEU A 172 28.81 -14.70 36.25
C LEU A 172 30.03 -15.51 36.69
N ASN A 173 31.22 -14.92 36.57
CA ASN A 173 32.42 -15.44 37.25
C ASN A 173 33.46 -14.35 37.50
N GLN A 174 33.18 -13.46 38.46
CA GLN A 174 34.23 -12.76 39.22
C GLN A 174 33.86 -12.73 40.72
N PRO A 175 34.77 -13.13 41.64
CA PRO A 175 34.53 -13.10 43.08
C PRO A 175 34.66 -11.68 43.66
N PRO A 176 34.10 -11.43 44.87
CA PRO A 176 33.83 -10.08 45.35
C PRO A 176 35.06 -9.47 46.04
N MET A 177 35.36 -8.21 45.75
CA MET A 177 36.13 -7.38 46.68
C MET A 177 35.41 -6.07 46.97
N SER A 178 35.18 -5.92 48.27
CA SER A 178 34.51 -4.86 48.99
C SER A 178 35.24 -3.52 48.87
N ASN A 179 34.49 -2.42 48.66
CA ASN A 179 34.70 -1.23 49.49
C ASN A 179 33.50 -0.27 49.46
N PRO A 180 33.12 0.33 50.61
CA PRO A 180 32.00 1.26 50.71
C PRO A 180 32.44 2.73 50.57
N ASN A 181 31.47 3.56 50.16
CA ASN A 181 31.46 5.02 50.10
C ASN A 181 31.93 5.69 48.81
N HIS A 182 30.96 6.13 47.98
CA HIS A 182 30.84 7.52 47.56
C HIS A 182 29.39 7.85 47.17
N HIS A 183 28.82 8.89 47.79
CA HIS A 183 27.58 9.55 47.38
C HIS A 183 27.91 10.55 46.26
N GLY A 184 27.16 10.52 45.15
CA GLY A 184 27.23 11.48 44.04
C GLY A 184 26.19 11.13 42.97
N PRO A 185 25.57 12.12 42.30
CA PRO A 185 24.17 12.08 41.89
C PRO A 185 23.90 11.20 40.65
N ALA A 186 22.65 10.77 40.54
CA ALA A 186 22.10 10.11 39.37
C ALA A 186 22.27 11.00 38.13
N ASP A 187 23.29 10.70 37.34
CA ASP A 187 23.40 11.16 35.96
C ASP A 187 22.48 10.27 35.13
N ASN A 188 21.39 10.88 34.69
CA ASN A 188 20.33 10.24 33.95
C ASN A 188 20.90 9.85 32.58
N GLY A 189 21.12 8.57 32.36
CA GLY A 189 21.68 8.03 31.12
C GLY A 189 20.86 8.43 29.90
N GLN A 190 21.23 9.55 29.27
CA GLN A 190 20.99 9.80 27.86
C GLN A 190 22.08 9.07 27.07
N ILE A 191 21.92 7.77 26.91
CA ILE A 191 22.70 7.02 25.93
C ILE A 191 21.72 6.12 25.18
N SER A 192 21.67 6.36 23.86
CA SER A 192 21.13 5.52 22.79
C SER A 192 19.61 5.36 22.66
N ASP A 193 18.94 6.45 22.24
CA ASP A 193 17.82 6.37 21.27
C ASP A 193 18.36 6.55 19.82
N GLU A 194 19.66 6.32 19.59
CA GLU A 194 20.23 6.10 18.25
C GLU A 194 20.14 4.61 17.89
N ILE A 195 18.99 3.98 18.12
CA ILE A 195 18.79 2.57 17.79
C ILE A 195 18.33 2.50 16.33
N ASN A 196 19.31 2.28 15.46
CA ASN A 196 19.14 1.53 14.21
C ASN A 196 18.32 2.19 13.08
N GLU A 197 18.45 3.50 12.84
CA GLU A 197 17.89 4.14 11.64
C GLU A 197 18.56 3.70 10.31
N ASN A 198 19.43 2.69 10.29
CA ASN A 198 20.14 2.31 9.07
C ASN A 198 20.14 0.81 8.78
N TRP A 199 19.33 0.03 9.49
CA TRP A 199 19.15 -1.37 9.12
C TRP A 199 18.26 -1.47 7.87
N SER A 200 18.79 -2.20 6.89
CA SER A 200 18.09 -2.59 5.67
C SER A 200 18.05 -4.10 5.56
N PHE A 201 16.94 -4.63 5.09
CA PHE A 201 16.74 -6.06 4.85
C PHE A 201 16.21 -6.30 3.43
N THR A 202 16.27 -7.54 2.98
CA THR A 202 15.70 -7.99 1.70
C THR A 202 14.70 -9.09 1.95
N ILE A 203 13.54 -9.03 1.31
CA ILE A 203 12.53 -10.08 1.48
C ILE A 203 12.90 -11.29 0.61
N PRO A 204 12.97 -12.49 1.19
CA PRO A 204 13.24 -13.71 0.42
C PRO A 204 12.26 -13.92 -0.74
N SER A 205 12.78 -14.26 -1.93
CA SER A 205 11.98 -14.40 -3.15
C SER A 205 10.94 -15.53 -3.08
N ASP A 206 11.16 -16.55 -2.24
CA ASP A 206 10.19 -17.62 -1.98
C ASP A 206 8.93 -17.07 -1.29
N LEU A 207 9.08 -16.10 -0.37
CA LEU A 207 7.93 -15.40 0.19
C LEU A 207 7.19 -14.61 -0.88
N LEU A 208 7.90 -13.96 -1.81
CA LEU A 208 7.28 -13.16 -2.88
C LEU A 208 6.65 -14.00 -4.00
N SER A 209 7.10 -15.25 -4.18
CA SER A 209 6.65 -16.12 -5.28
C SER A 209 5.16 -16.50 -5.24
N ASP A 210 4.55 -16.46 -4.05
CA ASP A 210 3.11 -16.70 -3.87
C ASP A 210 2.23 -15.50 -4.30
N LEU A 211 2.85 -14.34 -4.56
CA LEU A 211 2.16 -13.09 -4.81
C LEU A 211 1.91 -12.90 -6.32
N ASN A 212 0.71 -13.28 -6.77
CA ASN A 212 0.24 -12.95 -8.11
C ASN A 212 -0.55 -11.64 -8.08
N TRP A 213 -0.01 -10.58 -8.69
CA TRP A 213 -0.65 -9.28 -8.83
C TRP A 213 -1.76 -9.24 -9.90
N ASN A 214 -2.13 -10.37 -10.48
CA ASN A 214 -3.29 -10.46 -11.36
C ASN A 214 -4.58 -10.61 -10.55
N PHE A 215 -5.33 -9.51 -10.42
CA PHE A 215 -6.61 -9.44 -9.71
C PHE A 215 -7.77 -9.74 -10.66
N ASP A 216 -7.85 -10.95 -11.21
CA ASP A 216 -9.06 -11.35 -11.94
C ASP A 216 -10.11 -11.88 -10.94
N LEU A 217 -11.24 -11.17 -10.83
CA LEU A 217 -12.37 -11.59 -9.98
C LEU A 217 -13.35 -12.51 -10.73
N GLY A 218 -13.01 -12.98 -11.94
CA GLY A 218 -13.86 -13.84 -12.75
C GLY A 218 -15.01 -13.07 -13.40
N PHE A 219 -14.74 -11.85 -13.89
CA PHE A 219 -15.70 -11.08 -14.65
C PHE A 219 -15.90 -11.69 -16.04
N ASP A 220 -16.56 -12.84 -16.12
CA ASP A 220 -17.16 -13.30 -17.37
C ASP A 220 -18.22 -12.28 -17.75
N SER A 221 -17.83 -11.35 -18.63
CA SER A 221 -18.65 -10.46 -19.47
C SER A 221 -20.16 -10.66 -19.32
N CYS A 222 -20.72 -10.23 -18.18
CA CYS A 222 -22.14 -10.31 -17.99
C CYS A 222 -22.73 -9.19 -18.85
N ARG A 223 -23.33 -9.61 -19.95
CA ARG A 223 -23.97 -8.78 -20.98
C ARG A 223 -24.87 -7.73 -20.31
N PHE A 224 -24.39 -6.50 -20.17
CA PHE A 224 -25.27 -5.34 -20.10
C PHE A 224 -25.74 -4.98 -21.51
N TYR A 225 -26.55 -5.87 -22.08
CA TYR A 225 -27.47 -5.58 -23.17
C TYR A 225 -28.73 -6.40 -22.94
N SER A 226 -29.72 -5.79 -22.29
CA SER A 226 -31.15 -5.97 -22.50
C SER A 226 -31.88 -4.81 -21.82
#